data_AF-A0A847HNG9-F1
#
_entry.id   AF-A0A847HNG9-F1
#
_cell.length_a   1.000
_cell.length_b   1.000
_cell.length_c   1.000
_cell.angle_alpha   90.00
_cell.angle_beta   90.00
_cell.angle_gamma   90.00
#
_symmetry.space_group_name_H-M   'P 1'
#
loop_
_entity.id
_entity.type
_entity.pdbx_description
1 polymer ?
#
loop_
_entity_poly.entity_id
_entity_poly.type
_entity_poly.pdbx_seq_one_letter_code
_entity_poly.pdbx_strand_id
1 'polypeptide(L)'
;MLRVITLITLLLLLNCLAVPAQSQTPGTILFQKSYENYAWEATFSGILVDSDGKVFSFNFPAEALGPKPVIVKPETAADLKAYYARYTRLLKTVDAAELAQMVALIPEVAAASSGPLLDNARDAGQKLWLAYQVDNDTGVFKTIKLREDGDSVQESLSPKAVTLINWLNGLK
;
A
#
# COMPACT_ATOMS: atom_id res chain seq x y z
N MET A 1 -42.20 0.74 -39.78
CA MET A 1 -41.72 -0.30 -38.85
C MET A 1 -40.20 -0.33 -38.65
N LEU A 2 -39.41 0.58 -39.25
CA LEU A 2 -37.94 0.59 -39.17
C LEU A 2 -37.33 1.53 -38.10
N ARG A 3 -38.17 2.21 -37.29
CA ARG A 3 -37.72 3.22 -36.30
C ARG A 3 -37.58 2.71 -34.86
N VAL A 4 -38.07 1.50 -34.57
CA VAL A 4 -38.04 0.93 -33.21
C VAL A 4 -36.75 0.14 -32.95
N ILE A 5 -36.10 -0.37 -34.00
CA ILE A 5 -34.90 -1.19 -33.90
C ILE A 5 -33.67 -0.34 -33.51
N THR A 6 -33.63 0.94 -33.87
CA THR A 6 -32.50 1.84 -33.59
C THR A 6 -32.40 2.30 -32.14
N LEU A 7 -33.48 2.20 -31.35
CA LEU A 7 -33.49 2.63 -29.95
C LEU A 7 -32.95 1.56 -28.98
N ILE A 8 -33.01 0.28 -29.37
CA ILE A 8 -32.60 -0.85 -28.51
C ILE A 8 -31.07 -1.02 -28.50
N THR A 9 -30.37 -0.64 -29.57
CA THR A 9 -28.90 -0.68 -29.63
C THR A 9 -28.21 0.42 -28.82
N LEU A 10 -28.89 1.54 -28.53
CA LEU A 10 -28.32 2.64 -27.75
C LEU A 10 -28.34 2.37 -26.22
N LEU A 11 -29.29 1.57 -25.72
CA LEU A 11 -29.36 1.22 -24.30
C LEU A 11 -28.30 0.20 -23.85
N LEU A 12 -27.74 -0.60 -24.76
CA LEU A 12 -26.72 -1.61 -24.42
C LEU A 12 -25.32 -1.02 -24.23
N LEU A 13 -25.08 0.22 -24.64
CA LEU A 13 -23.80 0.92 -24.48
C LEU A 13 -23.69 1.71 -23.16
N LEU A 14 -24.77 1.79 -22.37
CA LEU A 14 -24.82 2.46 -21.07
C LEU A 14 -24.61 1.52 -19.87
N ASN A 15 -24.37 0.23 -20.12
CA ASN A 15 -23.85 -0.66 -19.09
C ASN A 15 -22.36 -0.35 -18.87
N CYS A 16 -22.10 0.82 -18.26
CA CYS A 16 -20.91 1.02 -17.48
C CYS A 16 -20.96 -0.07 -16.41
N LEU A 17 -20.21 -1.16 -16.64
CA LEU A 17 -19.96 -2.18 -15.64
C LEU A 17 -19.28 -1.45 -14.48
N ALA A 18 -20.09 -1.02 -13.51
CA ALA A 18 -19.58 -0.63 -12.21
C ALA A 18 -18.93 -1.89 -11.67
N VAL A 19 -17.60 -1.99 -11.83
CA VAL A 19 -16.81 -3.01 -11.17
C VAL A 19 -17.16 -2.87 -9.70
N PRO A 20 -17.74 -3.90 -9.06
CA PRO A 20 -18.13 -3.78 -7.67
C PRO A 20 -16.87 -3.42 -6.88
N ALA A 21 -16.92 -2.28 -6.20
CA ALA A 21 -15.86 -1.88 -5.29
C ALA A 21 -15.75 -2.98 -4.23
N GLN A 22 -14.69 -3.77 -4.29
CA GLN A 22 -14.43 -4.79 -3.29
C GLN A 22 -14.32 -4.11 -1.92
N SER A 23 -15.31 -4.36 -1.06
CA SER A 23 -15.33 -3.83 0.30
C SER A 23 -14.21 -4.50 1.10
N GLN A 24 -13.22 -3.72 1.49
CA GLN A 24 -12.14 -4.17 2.36
C GLN A 24 -12.67 -4.37 3.78
N THR A 25 -12.12 -5.36 4.50
CA THR A 25 -12.45 -5.55 5.92
C THR A 25 -12.03 -4.29 6.70
N PRO A 26 -12.89 -3.69 7.54
CA PRO A 26 -12.56 -2.49 8.30
C PRO A 26 -11.25 -2.58 9.10
N GLY A 27 -10.49 -1.48 9.08
CA GLY A 27 -9.17 -1.39 9.69
C GLY A 27 -8.10 -2.33 9.10
N THR A 28 -8.24 -2.75 7.85
CA THR A 28 -7.18 -3.49 7.13
C THR A 28 -6.11 -2.52 6.65
N ILE A 29 -4.83 -2.82 6.90
CA ILE A 29 -3.73 -1.96 6.43
C ILE A 29 -3.61 -2.07 4.91
N LEU A 30 -3.71 -0.94 4.22
CA LEU A 30 -3.68 -0.83 2.75
C LEU A 30 -2.37 -0.25 2.24
N PHE A 31 -1.74 0.64 3.02
CA PHE A 31 -0.49 1.27 2.62
C PHE A 31 0.48 1.40 3.80
N GLN A 32 1.77 1.41 3.47
CA GLN A 32 2.86 1.61 4.42
C GLN A 32 3.95 2.47 3.80
N LYS A 33 4.48 3.38 4.61
CA LYS A 33 5.78 3.98 4.38
C LYS A 33 6.64 3.78 5.61
N SER A 34 7.78 3.12 5.48
CA SER A 34 8.64 2.78 6.61
C SER A 34 10.09 3.14 6.37
N TYR A 35 10.82 3.27 7.46
CA TYR A 35 12.27 3.36 7.52
C TYR A 35 12.76 2.32 8.52
N GLU A 36 13.75 1.53 8.13
CA GLU A 36 14.52 0.68 9.03
C GLU A 36 16.01 0.95 8.91
N ASN A 37 16.72 0.82 10.01
CA ASN A 37 18.18 0.82 10.04
C ASN A 37 18.68 -0.07 11.18
N TYR A 38 19.72 -0.83 10.91
CA TYR A 38 20.37 -1.74 11.87
C TYR A 38 21.83 -1.37 12.14
N ALA A 39 22.34 -0.34 11.49
CA ALA A 39 23.60 0.25 11.89
C ALA A 39 23.42 0.95 13.24
N TRP A 40 24.28 0.60 14.20
CA TRP A 40 24.31 1.17 15.56
C TRP A 40 23.13 0.75 16.44
N GLU A 41 22.04 1.52 16.40
CA GLU A 41 20.82 1.27 17.16
C GLU A 41 19.71 0.91 16.17
N ALA A 42 19.11 -0.27 16.37
CA ALA A 42 18.06 -0.74 15.49
C ALA A 42 16.86 0.21 15.56
N THR A 43 16.42 0.69 14.41
CA THR A 43 15.24 1.55 14.30
C THR A 43 14.29 0.97 13.27
N PHE A 44 12.99 1.00 13.57
CA PHE A 44 11.94 0.68 12.61
C PHE A 44 10.71 1.53 12.89
N SER A 45 10.43 2.45 11.98
CA SER A 45 9.38 3.44 12.16
C SER A 45 8.73 3.83 10.84
N GLY A 46 7.56 4.44 10.90
CA GLY A 46 6.86 4.80 9.68
C GLY A 46 5.43 5.25 9.90
N ILE A 47 4.66 5.14 8.84
CA ILE A 47 3.21 5.32 8.85
C ILE A 47 2.51 4.15 8.18
N LEU A 48 1.26 3.92 8.59
CA LEU A 48 0.32 2.95 8.02
C LEU A 48 -0.96 3.70 7.66
N VAL A 49 -1.62 3.29 6.59
CA VAL A 49 -2.98 3.76 6.26
C VAL A 49 -3.87 2.54 6.18
N ASP A 50 -4.98 2.55 6.92
CA ASP A 50 -5.96 1.48 6.90
C ASP A 50 -7.16 1.76 5.97
N SER A 51 -8.02 0.77 5.82
CA SER A 51 -9.23 0.81 5.00
C SER A 51 -10.32 1.75 5.53
N ASP A 52 -10.20 2.22 6.79
CA ASP A 52 -11.08 3.24 7.36
C ASP A 52 -10.52 4.66 7.11
N GLY A 53 -9.39 4.77 6.41
CA GLY A 53 -8.67 6.02 6.17
C GLY A 53 -7.85 6.50 7.37
N LYS A 54 -7.69 5.69 8.42
CA LYS A 54 -6.88 6.08 9.57
C LYS A 54 -5.41 5.97 9.21
N VAL A 55 -4.69 7.07 9.45
CA VAL A 55 -3.25 7.14 9.32
C VAL A 55 -2.63 6.98 10.70
N PHE A 56 -1.84 5.94 10.89
CA PHE A 56 -1.10 5.70 12.12
C PHE A 56 0.38 5.99 11.88
N SER A 57 1.05 6.63 12.84
CA SER A 57 2.50 6.46 12.97
C SER A 57 2.79 5.17 13.69
N PHE A 58 3.94 4.57 13.43
CA PHE A 58 4.49 3.53 14.28
C PHE A 58 5.97 3.77 14.56
N ASN A 59 6.42 3.30 15.71
CA ASN A 59 7.82 3.33 16.10
C ASN A 59 8.13 2.14 17.02
N PHE A 60 8.96 1.21 16.54
CA PHE A 60 9.39 0.06 17.33
C PHE A 60 10.62 0.45 18.15
N PRO A 61 10.64 0.13 19.45
CA PRO A 61 11.86 0.26 20.24
C PRO A 61 12.89 -0.79 19.78
N ALA A 62 14.18 -0.50 19.88
CA ALA A 62 15.29 -1.33 19.38
C ALA A 62 15.27 -2.77 19.93
N GLU A 63 14.79 -2.94 21.14
CA GLU A 63 14.67 -4.14 21.97
C GLU A 63 13.47 -5.00 21.58
N ALA A 64 12.49 -4.41 20.87
CA ALA A 64 11.47 -5.17 20.15
C ALA A 64 11.96 -5.63 18.77
N LEU A 65 13.08 -5.09 18.28
CA LEU A 65 13.69 -5.48 17.02
C LEU A 65 14.70 -6.59 17.27
N GLY A 66 14.60 -7.67 16.49
CA GLY A 66 15.61 -8.72 16.50
C GLY A 66 16.92 -8.25 15.83
N PRO A 67 17.96 -9.09 15.77
CA PRO A 67 19.24 -8.73 15.15
C PRO A 67 19.21 -8.69 13.61
N LYS A 68 18.03 -8.81 13.00
CA LYS A 68 17.85 -8.94 11.54
C LYS A 68 16.81 -7.93 11.04
N PRO A 69 16.94 -7.48 9.78
CA PRO A 69 15.94 -6.66 9.09
C PRO A 69 14.52 -7.16 9.25
N VAL A 70 13.56 -6.24 9.40
CA VAL A 70 12.16 -6.59 9.56
C VAL A 70 11.59 -6.96 8.19
N ILE A 71 11.63 -8.25 7.86
CA ILE A 71 10.85 -8.76 6.74
C ILE A 71 9.48 -9.15 7.27
N VAL A 72 8.54 -8.21 7.29
CA VAL A 72 7.14 -8.54 7.62
C VAL A 72 6.57 -9.38 6.47
N LYS A 73 6.36 -10.67 6.72
CA LYS A 73 5.64 -11.59 5.83
C LYS A 73 4.30 -11.92 6.47
N PRO A 74 3.34 -10.97 6.50
CA PRO A 74 2.05 -11.26 7.08
C PRO A 74 1.35 -12.32 6.21
N GLU A 75 0.84 -13.38 6.83
CA GLU A 75 0.02 -14.35 6.11
C GLU A 75 -1.38 -13.77 5.87
N THR A 76 -1.89 -12.95 6.79
CA THR A 76 -3.24 -12.35 6.73
C THR A 76 -3.33 -10.87 7.14
N ALA A 77 -4.47 -10.24 6.82
CA ALA A 77 -4.94 -8.94 7.35
C ALA A 77 -4.78 -8.79 8.87
N ALA A 78 -5.17 -9.83 9.59
CA ALA A 78 -5.12 -9.85 11.03
C ALA A 78 -3.67 -9.87 11.55
N ASP A 79 -2.78 -10.63 10.92
CA ASP A 79 -1.38 -10.74 11.35
C ASP A 79 -0.65 -9.42 11.21
N LEU A 80 -0.83 -8.74 10.07
CA LEU A 80 -0.22 -7.44 9.83
C LEU A 80 -0.71 -6.40 10.85
N LYS A 81 -2.01 -6.38 11.11
CA LYS A 81 -2.61 -5.47 12.10
C LYS A 81 -2.09 -5.78 13.51
N ALA A 82 -2.06 -7.04 13.90
CA ALA A 82 -1.57 -7.47 15.22
C ALA A 82 -0.10 -7.12 15.42
N TYR A 83 0.72 -7.26 14.38
CA TYR A 83 2.14 -6.92 14.39
C TYR A 83 2.38 -5.45 14.78
N TYR A 84 1.60 -4.53 14.22
CA TYR A 84 1.75 -3.08 14.48
C TYR A 84 0.94 -2.56 15.68
N ALA A 85 -0.03 -3.33 16.19
CA ALA A 85 -1.01 -2.84 17.17
C ALA A 85 -0.40 -2.24 18.45
N ARG A 86 0.77 -2.72 18.88
CA ARG A 86 1.42 -2.27 20.13
C ARG A 86 2.23 -0.98 19.98
N TYR A 87 2.57 -0.62 18.75
CA TYR A 87 3.55 0.44 18.46
C TYR A 87 2.96 1.56 17.61
N THR A 88 1.63 1.56 17.40
CA THR A 88 0.94 2.53 16.57
C THR A 88 0.26 3.63 17.37
N ARG A 89 0.20 4.83 16.78
CA ARG A 89 -0.58 5.97 17.28
C ARG A 89 -1.32 6.61 16.10
N LEU A 90 -2.61 6.89 16.28
CA LEU A 90 -3.40 7.61 15.27
C LEU A 90 -2.84 9.04 15.09
N LEU A 91 -2.54 9.41 13.85
CA LEU A 91 -2.11 10.75 13.45
C LEU A 91 -3.28 11.58 12.93
N LYS A 92 -4.00 11.03 11.95
CA LYS A 92 -5.10 11.70 11.24
C LYS A 92 -5.98 10.68 10.52
N THR A 93 -7.04 11.17 9.89
CA THR A 93 -7.89 10.40 8.99
C THR A 93 -7.88 11.06 7.61
N VAL A 94 -7.69 10.28 6.56
CA VAL A 94 -7.83 10.75 5.16
C VAL A 94 -9.29 10.70 4.74
N ASP A 95 -9.67 11.54 3.79
CA ASP A 95 -11.03 11.52 3.25
C ASP A 95 -11.32 10.18 2.55
N ALA A 96 -12.57 9.72 2.63
CA ALA A 96 -12.95 8.42 2.06
C ALA A 96 -12.85 8.42 0.53
N ALA A 97 -13.17 9.53 -0.14
CA ALA A 97 -13.03 9.65 -1.59
C ALA A 97 -11.55 9.72 -2.00
N GLU A 98 -10.73 10.43 -1.23
CA GLU A 98 -9.27 10.44 -1.41
C GLU A 98 -8.69 9.03 -1.28
N LEU A 99 -9.03 8.30 -0.22
CA LEU A 99 -8.57 6.93 -0.01
C LEU A 99 -9.02 6.01 -1.16
N ALA A 100 -10.29 6.08 -1.56
CA ALA A 100 -10.82 5.28 -2.65
C ALA A 100 -10.05 5.54 -3.97
N GLN A 101 -9.70 6.79 -4.26
CA GLN A 101 -8.86 7.14 -5.42
C GLN A 101 -7.49 6.47 -5.35
N MET A 102 -6.84 6.46 -4.18
CA MET A 102 -5.52 5.83 -4.02
C MET A 102 -5.60 4.31 -4.12
N VAL A 103 -6.61 3.69 -3.50
CA VAL A 103 -6.82 2.22 -3.56
C VAL A 103 -7.07 1.76 -5.00
N ALA A 104 -7.81 2.55 -5.79
CA ALA A 104 -8.06 2.23 -7.20
C ALA A 104 -6.78 2.17 -8.07
N LEU A 105 -5.67 2.73 -7.61
CA LEU A 105 -4.38 2.67 -8.32
C LEU A 105 -3.64 1.35 -8.10
N ILE A 106 -3.95 0.62 -7.02
CA ILE A 106 -3.21 -0.58 -6.60
C ILE A 106 -3.14 -1.65 -7.70
N PRO A 107 -4.24 -2.02 -8.40
CA PRO A 107 -4.19 -3.09 -9.41
C PRO A 107 -3.23 -2.81 -10.56
N GLU A 108 -3.16 -1.56 -11.04
CA GLU A 108 -2.25 -1.16 -12.12
C GLU A 108 -0.79 -1.24 -11.67
N VAL A 109 -0.49 -0.80 -10.44
CA VAL A 109 0.85 -0.91 -9.87
C VAL A 109 1.25 -2.37 -9.62
N ALA A 110 0.30 -3.20 -9.18
CA ALA A 110 0.51 -4.63 -8.92
C ALA A 110 0.82 -5.45 -10.17
N ALA A 111 0.40 -4.97 -11.34
CA ALA A 111 0.64 -5.60 -12.64
C ALA A 111 1.92 -5.10 -13.31
N ALA A 112 2.49 -3.97 -12.85
CA ALA A 112 3.68 -3.39 -13.44
C ALA A 112 4.96 -4.10 -12.96
N SER A 113 5.95 -4.19 -13.85
CA SER A 113 7.30 -4.64 -13.50
C SER A 113 8.01 -3.60 -12.61
N SER A 114 8.95 -4.06 -11.80
CA SER A 114 9.91 -3.19 -11.14
C SER A 114 11.07 -2.85 -12.09
N GLY A 115 11.65 -1.67 -11.91
CA GLY A 115 12.91 -1.29 -12.55
C GLY A 115 14.08 -2.14 -12.04
N PRO A 116 15.28 -1.94 -12.63
CA PRO A 116 16.49 -2.60 -12.15
C PRO A 116 16.76 -2.22 -10.69
N LEU A 117 17.31 -3.17 -9.93
CA LEU A 117 17.88 -2.90 -8.62
C LEU A 117 19.21 -2.18 -8.82
N LEU A 118 19.34 -0.98 -8.28
CA LEU A 118 20.54 -0.17 -8.38
C LEU A 118 21.21 -0.09 -7.01
N ASP A 119 22.45 -0.56 -6.90
CA ASP A 119 23.23 -0.40 -5.69
C ASP A 119 23.65 1.06 -5.52
N ASN A 120 23.48 1.58 -4.31
CA ASN A 120 23.69 2.98 -3.97
C ASN A 120 24.68 3.13 -2.79
N ALA A 121 24.98 2.03 -2.08
CA ALA A 121 26.02 1.90 -1.04
C ALA A 121 26.05 3.08 -0.05
N ARG A 122 24.87 3.49 0.46
CA ARG A 122 24.73 4.70 1.26
C ARG A 122 24.86 4.51 2.77
N ASP A 123 24.98 3.27 3.27
CA ASP A 123 24.92 2.92 4.70
C ASP A 123 23.78 3.68 5.40
N ALA A 124 22.64 3.73 4.71
CA ALA A 124 21.56 4.67 5.03
C ALA A 124 20.36 3.96 5.68
N GLY A 125 20.44 2.65 5.88
CA GLY A 125 19.27 1.80 6.15
C GLY A 125 18.39 1.67 4.90
N GLN A 126 17.12 1.34 5.10
CA GLN A 126 16.16 1.10 4.02
C GLN A 126 14.86 1.87 4.27
N LYS A 127 14.39 2.59 3.25
CA LYS A 127 13.04 3.16 3.18
C LYS A 127 12.21 2.31 2.24
N LEU A 128 11.00 1.98 2.66
CA LEU A 128 10.04 1.21 1.86
C LEU A 128 8.73 1.98 1.72
N TRP A 129 8.18 1.94 0.51
CA TRP A 129 6.82 2.34 0.21
C TRP A 129 6.09 1.12 -0.33
N LEU A 130 5.06 0.69 0.38
CA LEU A 130 4.31 -0.53 0.09
C LEU A 130 2.82 -0.21 -0.03
N ALA A 131 2.17 -0.92 -0.94
CA ALA A 131 0.73 -1.12 -0.94
C ALA A 131 0.42 -2.58 -0.65
N TYR A 132 -0.76 -2.84 -0.10
CA TYR A 132 -1.25 -4.17 0.20
C TYR A 132 -2.54 -4.40 -0.56
N GLN A 133 -2.59 -5.54 -1.26
CA GLN A 133 -3.81 -6.02 -1.88
C GLN A 133 -4.24 -7.29 -1.15
N VAL A 134 -5.42 -7.24 -0.54
CA VAL A 134 -6.03 -8.41 0.10
C VAL A 134 -6.75 -9.22 -0.97
N ASP A 135 -6.45 -10.50 -1.03
CA ASP A 135 -7.30 -11.47 -1.69
C ASP A 135 -8.50 -11.76 -0.77
N ASN A 136 -9.71 -11.37 -1.18
CA ASN A 136 -10.90 -11.48 -0.33
C ASN A 136 -11.39 -12.92 -0.15
N ASP A 137 -10.96 -13.85 -1.02
CA ASP A 137 -11.38 -15.25 -0.95
C ASP A 137 -10.52 -16.02 0.06
N THR A 138 -9.23 -15.69 0.13
CA THR A 138 -8.25 -16.37 0.98
C THR A 138 -7.85 -15.56 2.22
N GLY A 139 -8.10 -14.25 2.24
CA GLY A 139 -7.63 -13.32 3.26
C GLY A 139 -6.12 -13.05 3.21
N VAL A 140 -5.43 -13.57 2.19
CA VAL A 140 -3.97 -13.48 2.04
C VAL A 140 -3.58 -12.13 1.46
N PHE A 141 -2.50 -11.56 1.98
CA PHE A 141 -1.93 -10.34 1.41
C PHE A 141 -0.99 -10.61 0.26
N LYS A 142 -1.17 -9.84 -0.80
CA LYS A 142 -0.11 -9.53 -1.74
C LYS A 142 0.52 -8.19 -1.37
N THR A 143 1.78 -8.22 -0.95
CA THR A 143 2.60 -7.00 -0.80
C THR A 143 3.04 -6.51 -2.17
N ILE A 144 2.81 -5.23 -2.43
CA ILE A 144 3.16 -4.56 -3.68
C ILE A 144 4.18 -3.48 -3.34
N LYS A 145 5.42 -3.68 -3.79
CA LYS A 145 6.52 -2.73 -3.57
C LYS A 145 6.40 -1.56 -4.55
N LEU A 146 6.15 -0.37 -4.02
CA LEU A 146 6.07 0.86 -4.81
C LEU A 146 7.48 1.40 -5.06
N ARG A 147 8.27 1.48 -3.99
CA ARG A 147 9.68 1.91 -4.01
C ARG A 147 10.43 1.36 -2.80
N GLU A 148 11.71 1.18 -3.01
CA GLU A 148 12.73 0.93 -2.01
C GLU A 148 13.87 1.93 -2.24
N ASP A 149 14.39 2.51 -1.16
CA ASP A 149 15.48 3.48 -1.20
C ASP A 149 16.37 3.35 0.04
N GLY A 150 17.63 3.02 -0.16
CA GLY A 150 18.59 2.76 0.90
C GLY A 150 19.95 2.39 0.31
N ASP A 151 20.51 1.29 0.79
CA ASP A 151 21.72 0.68 0.21
C ASP A 151 21.51 0.24 -1.24
N SER A 152 20.27 -0.11 -1.57
CA SER A 152 19.79 -0.30 -2.93
C SER A 152 18.57 0.57 -3.20
N VAL A 153 18.34 0.87 -4.47
CA VAL A 153 17.16 1.59 -4.96
C VAL A 153 16.45 0.73 -5.99
N GLN A 154 15.15 0.60 -5.83
CA GLN A 154 14.28 -0.03 -6.83
C GLN A 154 12.90 0.61 -6.76
N GLU A 155 12.26 0.79 -7.90
CA GLU A 155 10.91 1.36 -7.97
C GLU A 155 10.04 0.61 -8.97
N SER A 156 8.73 0.69 -8.79
CA SER A 156 7.76 0.24 -9.79
C SER A 156 7.84 1.13 -11.02
N LEU A 157 7.75 0.53 -12.22
CA LEU A 157 7.69 1.26 -13.48
C LEU A 157 6.31 1.86 -13.78
N SER A 158 5.31 1.64 -12.90
CA SER A 158 4.00 2.27 -13.04
C SER A 158 4.06 3.75 -12.67
N PRO A 159 3.59 4.67 -13.54
CA PRO A 159 3.42 6.08 -13.17
C PRO A 159 2.49 6.28 -11.97
N LYS A 160 1.57 5.34 -11.72
CA LYS A 160 0.67 5.40 -10.55
C LYS A 160 1.40 5.16 -9.24
N ALA A 161 2.52 4.42 -9.26
CA ALA A 161 3.36 4.25 -8.08
C ALA A 161 3.92 5.59 -7.61
N VAL A 162 4.30 6.48 -8.54
CA VAL A 162 4.75 7.85 -8.22
C VAL A 162 3.66 8.63 -7.51
N THR A 163 2.40 8.55 -7.98
CA THR A 163 1.25 9.17 -7.31
C THR A 163 1.09 8.67 -5.88
N LEU A 164 1.11 7.35 -5.68
CA LEU A 164 0.98 6.75 -4.34
C LEU A 164 2.15 7.13 -3.41
N ILE A 165 3.38 7.15 -3.92
CA ILE A 165 4.57 7.54 -3.16
C ILE A 165 4.46 9.00 -2.71
N ASN A 166 4.08 9.90 -3.62
CA ASN A 166 3.92 11.32 -3.31
C ASN A 166 2.82 11.55 -2.27
N TRP A 167 1.70 10.87 -2.43
CA TRP A 167 0.61 10.90 -1.46
C TRP A 167 1.08 10.42 -0.07
N LEU A 168 1.70 9.24 0.02
CA LEU A 168 2.26 8.72 1.28
C LEU A 168 3.30 9.65 1.91
N ASN A 169 4.09 10.34 1.10
CA ASN A 169 5.06 11.32 1.59
C ASN A 169 4.39 12.54 2.23
N GLY A 170 3.22 12.96 1.74
CA GLY A 170 2.43 14.07 2.28
C GLY A 170 1.55 13.72 3.48
N LEU A 171 1.52 12.45 3.91
CA LEU A 171 0.72 12.04 5.07
C LEU A 171 1.41 12.26 6.42
N LYS A 172 2.71 12.56 6.43
CA LYS A 172 3.52 12.76 7.62
C LYS A 172 3.38 14.17 8.20
#